data_AF-A0A2T3MTK2-F1
#
_entry.id   AF-A0A2T3MTK2-F1
#
_cell.length_a   1.000
_cell.length_b   1.000
_cell.length_c   1.000
_cell.angle_alpha   90.00
_cell.angle_beta   90.00
_cell.angle_gamma   90.00
#
_symmetry.space_group_name_H-M   'P 1'
#
loop_
_entity.id
_entity.type
_entity.pdbx_description
1 polymer ?
#
loop_
_entity_poly.entity_id
_entity_poly.type
_entity_poly.pdbx_seq_one_letter_code
_entity_poly.pdbx_strand_id
1 'polypeptide(L)'
;MKVNTTQVRQLTLQLNQSYRRKEWQTVRKIDKEIYTMLAALKQQPDIAESLRREILQLKQVHLAAMTACEMEKAHLGQMLAKFQNQREGVSEYQQVEMAGGYLR
;
A
#
# COMPACT_ATOMS: atom_id res chain seq x y z
N MET A 1 -15.63 -10.79 19.01
CA MET A 1 -15.69 -9.38 18.58
C MET A 1 -17.06 -9.15 17.95
N LYS A 2 -17.86 -8.17 18.43
CA LYS A 2 -19.13 -7.81 17.80
C LYS A 2 -18.86 -6.74 16.76
N VAL A 3 -18.93 -7.09 15.47
CA VAL A 3 -18.78 -6.14 14.38
C VAL A 3 -20.05 -5.31 14.24
N ASN A 4 -19.92 -4.00 14.08
CA ASN A 4 -21.05 -3.09 13.91
C ASN A 4 -20.80 -2.09 12.78
N THR A 5 -21.84 -1.35 12.40
CA THR A 5 -21.82 -0.34 11.34
C THR A 5 -20.71 0.69 11.52
N THR A 6 -20.51 1.18 12.74
CA THR A 6 -19.50 2.20 13.05
C THR A 6 -18.09 1.68 12.77
N GLN A 7 -17.80 0.45 13.17
CA GLN A 7 -16.50 -0.18 12.94
C GLN A 7 -16.18 -0.31 11.44
N VAL A 8 -17.13 -0.79 10.63
CA VAL A 8 -16.94 -0.94 9.17
C VAL A 8 -16.70 0.43 8.52
N ARG A 9 -17.46 1.46 8.92
CA ARG A 9 -17.30 2.83 8.40
C ARG A 9 -15.96 3.43 8.81
N GLN A 10 -15.51 3.21 10.04
CA GLN A 10 -14.22 3.70 10.50
C GLN A 10 -13.07 3.09 9.70
N LEU A 11 -13.07 1.77 9.51
CA LEU A 11 -12.07 1.10 8.66
C LEU A 11 -12.10 1.62 7.22
N THR A 12 -13.30 1.88 6.68
CA THR A 12 -13.46 2.46 5.34
C THR A 12 -12.82 3.84 5.23
N LEU A 13 -13.07 4.72 6.20
CA LEU A 13 -12.51 6.07 6.24
C LEU A 13 -10.99 6.06 6.41
N GLN A 14 -10.51 5.26 7.36
CA GLN A 14 -9.08 5.11 7.63
C GLN A 14 -8.33 4.57 6.41
N LEU A 15 -8.86 3.52 5.76
CA LEU A 15 -8.26 2.99 4.54
C LEU A 15 -8.19 4.07 3.45
N ASN A 16 -9.31 4.77 3.22
CA ASN A 16 -9.40 5.81 2.20
C ASN A 16 -8.39 6.95 2.42
N GLN A 17 -8.23 7.37 3.67
CA GLN A 17 -7.28 8.41 4.04
C GLN A 17 -5.83 7.93 3.89
N SER A 18 -5.50 6.76 4.41
CA SER A 18 -4.12 6.26 4.44
C SER A 18 -3.57 5.93 3.05
N TYR A 19 -4.35 5.33 2.14
CA TYR A 19 -3.82 5.08 0.78
C TYR A 19 -3.60 6.37 0.00
N ARG A 20 -4.46 7.39 0.18
CA ARG A 20 -4.30 8.70 -0.46
C ARG A 20 -3.08 9.46 0.05
N ARG A 21 -2.74 9.28 1.33
CA ARG A 21 -1.55 9.84 1.97
C ARG A 21 -0.28 9.01 1.75
N LYS A 22 -0.37 7.90 1.00
CA LYS A 22 0.73 6.96 0.77
C LYS A 22 1.32 6.37 2.07
N GLU A 23 0.50 6.24 3.12
CA GLU A 23 0.89 5.68 4.41
C GLU A 23 0.87 4.14 4.35
N TRP A 24 1.74 3.54 3.54
CA TRP A 24 1.65 2.12 3.15
C TRP A 24 1.72 1.14 4.34
N GLN A 25 2.48 1.48 5.39
CA GLN A 25 2.52 0.69 6.61
C GLN A 25 1.16 0.69 7.33
N THR A 26 0.47 1.83 7.36
CA THR A 26 -0.86 1.96 7.94
C THR A 26 -1.89 1.21 7.09
N VAL A 27 -1.82 1.32 5.77
CA VAL A 27 -2.67 0.55 4.84
C VAL A 27 -2.56 -0.95 5.12
N ARG A 28 -1.34 -1.49 5.29
CA ARG A 28 -1.12 -2.90 5.62
C ARG A 28 -1.72 -3.31 6.97
N LYS A 29 -1.70 -2.43 7.97
CA LYS A 29 -2.32 -2.70 9.28
C LYS A 29 -3.85 -2.78 9.13
N ILE A 30 -4.43 -1.79 8.45
CA ILE A 30 -5.88 -1.72 8.21
C ILE A 30 -6.35 -2.93 7.38
N ASP A 31 -5.61 -3.37 6.37
CA ASP A 31 -5.92 -4.57 5.58
C ASP A 31 -6.06 -5.83 6.46
N LYS A 32 -5.13 -6.02 7.42
CA LYS A 32 -5.22 -7.14 8.39
C LYS A 32 -6.44 -7.02 9.31
N GLU A 33 -6.80 -5.80 9.72
CA GLU A 33 -8.00 -5.57 10.53
C GLU A 33 -9.27 -5.88 9.74
N ILE A 34 -9.33 -5.47 8.47
CA ILE A 34 -10.42 -5.79 7.55
C ILE A 34 -10.53 -7.30 7.36
N TYR A 35 -9.42 -8.00 7.11
CA TYR A 35 -9.40 -9.46 6.99
C TYR A 35 -10.00 -10.14 8.23
N THR A 36 -9.56 -9.72 9.43
CA THR A 36 -10.03 -10.28 10.71
C THR A 36 -11.53 -10.01 10.90
N MET A 37 -11.98 -8.79 10.58
CA MET A 37 -13.39 -8.41 10.66
C MET A 37 -14.25 -9.23 9.69
N LEU A 38 -13.83 -9.39 8.44
CA LEU A 38 -14.56 -10.18 7.43
C LEU A 38 -14.61 -11.66 7.80
N ALA A 39 -13.53 -12.21 8.36
CA ALA A 39 -13.50 -13.58 8.87
C ALA A 39 -14.51 -13.78 10.02
N ALA A 40 -14.64 -12.80 10.92
CA ALA A 40 -15.65 -12.84 11.99
C ALA A 40 -17.08 -12.72 11.47
N LEU A 41 -17.32 -11.87 10.47
CA LEU A 41 -18.63 -11.70 9.82
C LEU A 41 -19.06 -12.95 9.04
N LYS A 42 -18.12 -13.68 8.44
CA LYS A 42 -18.41 -14.95 7.77
C LYS A 42 -19.08 -15.98 8.68
N GLN A 43 -18.81 -15.92 9.98
CA GLN A 43 -19.43 -16.80 10.99
C GLN A 43 -20.78 -16.28 11.51
N GLN A 44 -21.21 -15.08 11.08
CA GLN A 44 -22.41 -14.39 11.56
C GLN A 44 -23.20 -13.82 10.36
N PRO A 45 -23.82 -14.68 9.53
CA PRO A 45 -24.43 -14.28 8.26
C PRO A 45 -25.54 -13.23 8.42
N ASP A 46 -26.34 -13.31 9.48
CA ASP A 46 -27.41 -12.33 9.75
C ASP A 46 -26.85 -10.92 9.98
N ILE A 47 -25.73 -10.84 10.71
CA ILE A 47 -25.03 -9.57 10.92
C ILE A 47 -24.39 -9.10 9.62
N ALA A 48 -23.76 -10.00 8.85
CA ALA A 48 -23.16 -9.67 7.56
C ALA A 48 -24.18 -9.09 6.59
N GLU A 49 -25.40 -9.63 6.54
CA GLU A 49 -26.48 -9.09 5.69
C GLU A 49 -26.96 -7.73 6.22
N SER A 50 -27.08 -7.55 7.53
CA SER A 50 -27.43 -6.25 8.12
C SER A 50 -26.41 -5.14 7.81
N LEU A 51 -25.14 -5.51 7.58
CA LEU A 51 -24.03 -4.60 7.27
C LEU A 51 -23.67 -4.57 5.78
N ARG A 52 -24.49 -5.17 4.91
CA ARG A 52 -24.19 -5.36 3.49
C ARG A 52 -23.78 -4.07 2.80
N ARG A 53 -24.49 -2.97 3.08
CA ARG A 53 -24.21 -1.66 2.46
C ARG A 53 -22.81 -1.16 2.82
N GLU A 54 -22.46 -1.18 4.11
CA GLU A 54 -21.15 -0.74 4.59
C GLU A 54 -20.02 -1.63 4.07
N ILE A 55 -20.24 -2.95 3.99
CA ILE A 55 -19.27 -3.89 3.42
C ILE A 55 -19.02 -3.61 1.94
N LEU A 56 -20.06 -3.30 1.17
CA LEU A 56 -19.92 -2.92 -0.24
C LEU A 56 -19.12 -1.63 -0.41
N GLN A 57 -19.35 -0.63 0.44
CA GLN A 57 -18.58 0.61 0.43
C GLN A 57 -17.10 0.36 0.79
N LEU A 58 -16.85 -0.44 1.83
CA LEU A 58 -15.50 -0.84 2.22
C LEU A 58 -14.78 -1.55 1.06
N LYS A 59 -15.46 -2.47 0.37
CA LYS A 59 -14.90 -3.19 -0.79
C LYS A 59 -14.47 -2.24 -1.90
N GLN A 60 -15.29 -1.23 -2.22
CA GLN A 60 -14.95 -0.24 -3.25
C GLN A 60 -13.67 0.53 -2.90
N VAL A 61 -13.57 1.02 -1.66
CA VAL A 61 -12.37 1.72 -1.17
C VAL A 61 -11.16 0.79 -1.16
N HIS A 62 -11.34 -0.47 -0.78
CA HIS A 62 -10.26 -1.44 -0.75
C HIS A 62 -9.70 -1.72 -2.15
N LEU A 63 -10.55 -1.89 -3.16
CA LEU A 63 -10.11 -2.03 -4.54
C LEU A 63 -9.33 -0.80 -5.03
N ALA A 64 -9.79 0.41 -4.69
CA ALA A 64 -9.07 1.64 -5.03
C ALA A 64 -7.68 1.70 -4.36
N ALA A 65 -7.58 1.29 -3.09
CA ALA A 65 -6.31 1.22 -2.37
C ALA A 65 -5.35 0.21 -3.03
N MET A 66 -5.84 -0.96 -3.46
CA MET A 66 -5.04 -1.95 -4.18
C MET A 66 -4.49 -1.41 -5.50
N THR A 67 -5.33 -0.73 -6.29
CA THR A 67 -4.88 -0.07 -7.52
C THR A 67 -3.79 0.96 -7.24
N ALA A 68 -3.96 1.78 -6.19
CA ALA A 68 -2.95 2.76 -5.79
C ALA A 68 -1.62 2.11 -5.38
N CYS A 69 -1.66 0.98 -4.67
CA CYS A 69 -0.47 0.22 -4.31
C CYS A 69 0.28 -0.32 -5.54
N GLU A 70 -0.43 -0.85 -6.55
CA GLU A 70 0.21 -1.32 -7.79
C GLU A 70 0.81 -0.17 -8.59
N MET A 71 0.15 0.98 -8.65
CA MET A 71 0.70 2.18 -9.28
C MET A 71 1.99 2.65 -8.58
N GLU A 72 2.00 2.69 -7.25
CA GLU A 72 3.19 3.09 -6.50
C GLU A 72 4.33 2.08 -6.68
N LYS A 73 4.03 0.78 -6.67
CA LYS A 73 5.01 -0.28 -6.94
C LYS A 73 5.64 -0.12 -8.32
N ALA A 74 4.85 0.17 -9.36
CA ALA A 74 5.36 0.45 -10.69
C ALA A 74 6.24 1.70 -10.71
N HIS A 75 5.83 2.78 -10.04
CA HIS A 75 6.61 4.01 -9.92
C HIS A 75 7.96 3.78 -9.23
N LEU A 76 7.96 3.08 -8.09
CA LEU A 76 9.19 2.71 -7.38
C LEU A 76 10.10 1.82 -8.23
N GLY A 77 9.52 0.89 -8.99
CA GLY A 77 10.28 0.06 -9.94
C GLY A 77 10.99 0.90 -11.01
N GLN A 78 10.31 1.90 -11.58
CA GLN A 78 10.91 2.83 -12.54
C GLN A 78 12.03 3.68 -11.90
N MET A 79 11.80 4.17 -10.67
CA MET A 79 12.82 4.93 -9.94
C MET A 79 14.06 4.08 -9.64
N LEU A 80 13.87 2.83 -9.20
CA LEU A 80 14.97 1.90 -8.93
C LEU A 80 15.78 1.60 -10.19
N ALA A 81 15.11 1.35 -11.32
CA ALA A 81 15.79 1.14 -12.60
C ALA A 81 16.62 2.37 -13.02
N LYS A 82 16.07 3.58 -12.83
CA LYS A 82 16.81 4.83 -13.08
C LYS A 82 18.07 4.94 -12.21
N PHE A 83 17.96 4.63 -10.92
CA PHE A 83 19.12 4.67 -10.02
C PHE A 83 20.16 3.60 -10.33
N GLN A 84 19.75 2.42 -10.81
CA GLN A 84 20.68 1.39 -11.27
C GLN A 84 21.48 1.85 -12.49
N ASN A 85 20.84 2.47 -13.48
CA ASN A 85 21.54 3.05 -14.63
C ASN A 85 22.45 4.21 -14.22
N GLN A 86 22.08 4.99 -13.20
CA GLN A 86 22.94 6.05 -12.66
C GLN A 86 24.15 5.50 -11.88
N ARG A 87 24.07 4.28 -11.32
CA ARG A 87 25.24 3.61 -10.73
C ARG A 87 26.29 3.22 -11.77
N GLU A 88 25.89 2.97 -13.02
CA GLU A 88 26.85 2.87 -14.13
C GLU A 88 27.61 4.20 -14.27
N GLY A 89 26.93 5.34 -14.14
CA GLY A 89 27.58 6.65 -14.04
C GLY A 89 28.52 6.80 -12.83
N VAL A 90 28.19 6.21 -11.66
CA VAL A 90 29.11 6.13 -10.51
C VAL A 90 30.35 5.28 -10.83
N SER A 91 30.18 4.21 -11.60
CA SER A 91 31.31 3.41 -12.07
C SER A 91 32.19 4.16 -13.08
N GLU A 92 31.63 5.12 -13.82
CA GLU A 92 32.40 6.04 -14.67
C GLU A 92 33.25 7.01 -13.84
N TYR A 93 32.76 7.50 -12.70
CA TYR A 93 33.62 8.26 -11.77
C TYR A 93 34.82 7.43 -11.31
N GLN A 94 34.61 6.16 -10.97
CA GLN A 94 35.71 5.25 -10.59
C GLN A 94 36.67 5.00 -11.76
N GLN A 95 36.18 4.89 -12.98
CA GLN A 95 37.02 4.75 -14.18
C GLN A 95 37.81 6.03 -14.47
N VAL A 96 37.21 7.21 -14.29
CA VAL A 96 37.92 8.49 -14.41
C VAL A 96 38.95 8.67 -13.29
N GLU A 97 38.68 8.22 -12.07
CA GLU A 97 39.67 8.22 -10.98
C GLU A 97 40.83 7.23 -11.23
N MET A 98 40.54 6.07 -11.84
CA MET A 98 41.58 5.09 -12.22
C MET A 98 42.36 5.52 -13.47
N ALA A 99 41.71 6.17 -14.44
CA ALA A 99 42.34 6.63 -15.69
C ALA A 99 43.04 7.99 -15.53
N GLY A 100 42.49 8.86 -14.68
CA GLY A 100 43.05 10.12 -14.25
C GLY A 100 43.91 9.93 -13.01
N GLY A 101 45.05 9.25 -13.17
CA GLY A 101 46.03 9.15 -12.11
C GLY A 101 46.61 10.53 -11.75
N TYR A 102 46.01 11.23 -10.79
CA TYR A 102 46.65 12.29 -9.99
C TYR A 102 45.92 12.30 -8.63
N LEU A 103 46.59 12.14 -7.49
CA LEU A 103 47.58 13.07 -6.95
C LEU A 103 48.72 12.31 -6.22
N ARG A 104 49.94 12.39 -6.76
CA ARG A 104 51.12 12.61 -5.93
C ARG A 104 51.37 14.12 -5.89
#